data_AF-L1K511-F1
#
_entry.id   AF-L1K511-F1
#
_cell.length_a   1.000
_cell.length_b   1.000
_cell.length_c   1.000
_cell.angle_alpha   90.00
_cell.angle_beta   90.00
_cell.angle_gamma   90.00
#
_symmetry.space_group_name_H-M   'P 1'
#
loop_
_entity.id
_entity.type
_entity.pdbx_description
1 polymer ?
#
loop_
_entity_poly.entity_id
_entity_poly.type
_entity_poly.pdbx_seq_one_letter_code
_entity_poly.pdbx_strand_id
1 'polypeptide(L)'
;GSVGRFVNHSCDPNMEAKPVRIDAALPRILFCASRDILAGEELTISYGEGSDAHGGGSKCVCGAEACRGSLPREESLYEEEEKR
;
A
#
# COMPACT_ATOMS: atom_id res chain seq x y z
N GLY A 1 -9.96 13.97 -2.81
CA GLY A 1 -9.35 12.64 -3.07
C GLY A 1 -9.81 12.13 -4.42
N SER A 2 -9.06 11.21 -5.04
CA SER A 2 -9.42 10.55 -6.31
C SER A 2 -9.96 9.15 -6.06
N VAL A 3 -10.33 8.43 -7.13
CA VAL A 3 -10.70 7.00 -7.09
C VAL A 3 -9.59 6.11 -6.51
N GLY A 4 -8.34 6.57 -6.54
CA GLY A 4 -7.19 5.85 -5.98
C GLY A 4 -7.31 5.53 -4.49
N ARG A 5 -8.19 6.21 -3.74
CA ARG A 5 -8.44 5.94 -2.32
C ARG A 5 -9.02 4.55 -2.03
N PHE A 6 -9.50 3.86 -3.06
CA PHE A 6 -10.10 2.52 -2.94
C PHE A 6 -9.14 1.40 -3.35
N VAL A 7 -7.92 1.73 -3.78
CA VAL A 7 -6.91 0.72 -4.14
C VAL A 7 -6.44 0.05 -2.85
N ASN A 8 -6.64 -1.25 -2.75
CA ASN A 8 -6.31 -2.04 -1.57
C ASN A 8 -4.87 -2.56 -1.60
N HIS A 9 -4.47 -3.15 -0.47
CA HIS A 9 -3.21 -3.87 -0.33
C HIS A 9 -3.29 -5.28 -0.91
N SER A 10 -2.25 -5.70 -1.63
CA SER A 10 -1.90 -7.11 -1.82
C SER A 10 -0.43 -7.38 -1.51
N CYS A 11 -0.14 -8.53 -0.91
CA CYS A 11 1.23 -9.03 -0.75
C CYS A 11 1.83 -9.52 -2.10
N ASP A 12 0.98 -9.77 -3.10
CA ASP A 12 1.35 -9.99 -4.49
C ASP A 12 0.54 -9.02 -5.38
N PRO A 13 0.95 -7.74 -5.48
CA PRO A 13 0.17 -6.70 -6.14
C PRO A 13 0.30 -6.72 -7.66
N ASN A 14 -0.71 -6.18 -8.35
CA ASN A 14 -0.69 -6.01 -9.82
C ASN A 14 -0.41 -4.57 -10.28
N MET A 15 -0.23 -3.64 -9.35
CA MET A 15 0.22 -2.28 -9.64
C MET A 15 1.34 -1.82 -8.70
N GLU A 16 2.09 -0.82 -9.18
CA GLU A 16 3.10 -0.07 -8.44
C GLU A 16 2.66 1.39 -8.27
N ALA A 17 2.93 1.97 -7.09
CA ALA A 17 2.74 3.38 -6.80
C ALA A 17 4.06 4.15 -6.98
N LYS A 18 4.10 5.15 -7.87
CA LYS A 18 5.30 5.92 -8.20
C LYS A 18 5.08 7.42 -7.96
N PRO A 19 5.96 8.11 -7.22
CA PRO A 19 5.92 9.56 -7.15
C PRO A 19 6.38 10.15 -8.49
N VAL A 20 5.54 10.96 -9.11
CA VAL A 20 5.82 11.66 -10.37
C VAL A 20 5.65 13.16 -10.20
N ARG A 21 6.48 13.96 -10.88
CA ARG A 21 6.32 15.40 -10.95
C ARG A 21 5.80 15.78 -12.33
N ILE A 22 4.67 16.48 -12.36
CA ILE A 22 4.05 17.00 -13.58
C ILE A 22 3.83 18.48 -13.34
N ASP A 23 4.74 19.32 -13.85
CA ASP A 23 4.69 20.78 -13.84
C ASP A 23 4.37 21.41 -12.46
N ALA A 24 4.71 20.71 -11.38
CA ALA A 24 4.41 21.11 -10.01
C ALA A 24 5.53 20.67 -9.06
N ALA A 25 5.76 21.49 -8.02
CA ALA A 25 6.77 21.21 -7.00
C ALA A 25 6.42 19.97 -6.15
N LEU A 26 5.14 19.80 -5.83
CA LEU A 26 4.63 18.66 -5.08
C LEU A 26 4.44 17.45 -6.02
N PRO A 27 5.04 16.28 -5.70
CA PRO A 27 4.83 15.08 -6.49
C PRO A 27 3.39 14.56 -6.35
N ARG A 28 2.90 13.91 -7.41
CA ARG A 28 1.66 13.14 -7.42
C ARG A 28 1.99 11.65 -7.40
N ILE A 29 1.08 10.83 -6.87
CA ILE A 29 1.21 9.38 -6.96
C ILE A 29 0.56 8.89 -8.26
N LEU A 30 1.34 8.21 -9.09
CA LEU A 30 0.91 7.49 -10.27
C LEU A 30 0.82 6.00 -9.94
N PHE A 31 -0.33 5.39 -10.21
CA PHE A 31 -0.46 3.93 -10.20
C PHE A 31 -0.22 3.38 -11.60
N CYS A 32 0.73 2.46 -11.74
CA CYS A 32 1.05 1.78 -12.99
C CYS A 32 0.90 0.28 -12.82
N ALA A 33 0.34 -0.40 -13.80
CA ALA A 33 0.33 -1.86 -13.83
C ALA A 33 1.77 -2.42 -13.85
N SER A 34 2.04 -3.44 -13.03
CA SER A 34 3.33 -4.17 -13.00
C SER A 34 3.31 -5.44 -13.85
N ARG A 35 2.11 -5.91 -14.21
CA ARG A 35 1.84 -7.01 -15.13
C ARG A 35 0.52 -6.77 -15.86
N ASP A 36 0.19 -7.61 -16.83
CA ASP A 36 -1.13 -7.59 -17.46
C ASP A 36 -2.22 -7.86 -16.42
N ILE A 37 -3.32 -7.09 -16.52
CA ILE A 37 -4.46 -7.14 -15.59
C ILE A 37 -5.71 -7.47 -16.40
N LEU A 38 -6.44 -8.52 -15.97
CA LEU A 38 -7.64 -8.96 -16.66
C LEU A 38 -8.85 -8.09 -16.27
N ALA A 39 -9.85 -8.04 -17.16
CA ALA A 39 -11.09 -7.33 -16.87
C ALA A 39 -11.80 -7.96 -15.65
N GLY A 40 -12.14 -7.12 -14.66
CA GLY A 40 -12.77 -7.55 -13.41
C GLY A 40 -11.79 -7.96 -12.31
N GLU A 41 -10.48 -7.99 -12.58
CA GLU A 41 -9.46 -8.19 -11.55
C GLU A 41 -9.35 -6.95 -10.65
N GLU A 42 -9.25 -7.15 -9.33
CA GLU A 42 -9.06 -6.05 -8.39
C GLU A 42 -7.69 -5.40 -8.57
N LEU A 43 -7.65 -4.07 -8.58
CA LEU A 43 -6.41 -3.30 -8.65
C LEU A 43 -5.81 -3.12 -7.25
N THR A 44 -4.56 -3.58 -7.06
CA THR A 44 -3.90 -3.60 -5.74
C THR A 44 -2.45 -3.10 -5.79
N ILE A 45 -1.96 -2.57 -4.67
CA ILE A 45 -0.57 -2.13 -4.49
C ILE A 45 0.04 -2.74 -3.21
N SER A 46 1.37 -2.73 -3.09
CA SER A 46 2.00 -2.95 -1.78
C SER A 46 1.89 -1.66 -0.95
N TYR A 47 1.40 -1.77 0.29
CA TYR A 47 1.37 -0.64 1.24
C TYR A 47 2.73 -0.38 1.89
N GLY A 48 3.77 -1.10 1.46
CA GLY A 48 5.13 -0.98 1.98
C GLY A 48 5.55 -2.16 2.85
N GLU A 49 6.73 -1.99 3.42
CA GLU A 49 7.35 -2.91 4.37
C GLU A 49 7.12 -2.34 5.78
N GLY A 50 6.37 -3.07 6.60
CA GLY A 50 6.10 -2.70 7.98
C GLY A 50 6.48 -3.83 8.91
N SER A 51 6.83 -3.49 10.14
CA SER A 51 7.20 -4.46 11.16
C SER A 51 5.95 -5.09 11.79
N ASP A 52 5.95 -6.41 11.95
CA ASP A 52 4.95 -7.15 12.72
C ASP A 52 5.26 -7.13 14.24
N ALA A 53 6.37 -6.51 14.64
CA ALA A 53 6.98 -6.70 15.96
C ALA A 53 6.09 -6.25 17.13
N HIS A 54 5.13 -5.35 16.89
CA HIS A 54 4.29 -4.77 17.93
C HIS A 54 2.84 -5.26 17.92
N GLY A 55 2.53 -6.37 17.24
CA GLY A 55 1.27 -7.10 17.44
C GLY A 55 0.02 -6.21 17.45
N GLY A 56 -0.21 -5.46 16.36
CA GLY A 56 -1.30 -4.48 16.31
C GLY A 56 -1.70 -4.00 14.92
N GLY A 57 -1.19 -4.63 13.85
CA GLY A 57 -1.63 -4.36 12.47
C GLY A 57 -3.02 -4.94 12.21
N SER A 58 -3.81 -4.27 11.35
CA SER A 58 -5.06 -4.86 10.86
C SER A 58 -4.78 -6.14 10.07
N LYS A 59 -5.65 -7.15 10.16
CA LYS A 59 -5.48 -8.43 9.43
C LYS A 59 -5.45 -8.18 7.92
N CYS A 60 -4.47 -8.75 7.22
CA CYS A 60 -4.44 -8.77 5.77
C CYS A 60 -5.32 -9.91 5.22
N VAL A 61 -6.15 -9.61 4.24
CA VAL A 61 -7.07 -10.55 3.58
C VAL A 61 -6.90 -10.53 2.05
N CYS A 62 -5.71 -10.20 1.56
CA CYS A 62 -5.45 -10.04 0.12
C CYS A 62 -5.52 -11.33 -0.71
N GLY A 63 -5.47 -12.51 -0.06
CA GLY A 63 -5.58 -13.81 -0.73
C GLY A 63 -4.33 -14.30 -1.45
N ALA A 64 -3.22 -13.55 -1.46
CA ALA A 64 -1.95 -14.00 -2.04
C ALA A 64 -1.40 -15.26 -1.32
N GLU A 65 -0.75 -16.16 -2.06
CA GLU A 65 -0.17 -17.40 -1.48
C GLU A 65 0.89 -17.09 -0.42
N ALA A 66 1.73 -16.08 -0.67
CA ALA A 66 2.76 -15.59 0.25
C ALA A 66 2.26 -14.39 1.08
N CYS A 67 0.99 -14.40 1.52
CA CYS A 67 0.43 -13.33 2.34
C CYS A 67 1.13 -13.23 3.71
N ARG A 68 1.47 -12.00 4.12
CA ARG A 68 2.07 -11.71 5.44
C ARG A 68 1.11 -11.87 6.63
N GLY A 69 -0.21 -11.90 6.37
CA GLY A 69 -1.26 -12.06 7.39
C GLY A 69 -1.68 -10.76 8.09
N SER A 70 -0.86 -9.71 8.05
CA SER A 70 -1.08 -8.37 8.62
C SER A 70 -0.86 -7.29 7.55
N LEU A 71 -1.54 -6.14 7.70
CA LEU A 71 -1.23 -4.93 6.94
C LEU A 71 0.00 -4.24 7.55
N PRO A 72 0.88 -3.64 6.72
CA PRO A 72 2.02 -2.88 7.21
C PRO A 72 1.59 -1.77 8.17
N ARG A 73 2.29 -1.66 9.31
CA ARG A 73 2.16 -0.53 10.23
C ARG A 73 3.48 0.24 10.21
N GLU A 74 3.40 1.54 9.97
CA GLU A 74 4.57 2.41 10.05
C GLU A 74 4.78 2.80 11.52
N GLU A 75 5.81 2.25 12.16
CA GLU A 75 6.08 2.45 13.60
C GLU A 75 6.49 3.89 13.94
N SER A 76 7.21 4.55 13.04
CA SER A 76 7.75 5.90 13.26
C SER A 76 6.67 6.98 13.45
N LEU A 77 5.44 6.74 12.99
CA LEU A 77 4.33 7.68 13.16
C LEU A 77 3.72 7.64 14.57
N TYR A 78 3.90 6.54 15.31
CA TYR A 78 3.30 6.35 16.64
C TYR A 78 4.28 6.68 17.77
N GLU A 79 5.59 6.51 17.56
CA GLU A 79 6.61 6.94 18.54
C GLU A 79 6.62 8.46 18.76
N GLU A 80 6.23 9.25 17.76
CA GLU A 80 6.08 10.71 17.90
C GLU A 80 4.82 11.09 18.70
N GLU A 81 3.74 10.30 18.62
CA GLU A 81 2.51 10.54 19.39
C GLU A 81 2.69 10.22 20.88
N GLU A 82 3.41 9.16 21.23
CA GLU A 82 3.70 8.82 22.64
C GLU A 82 4.68 9.79 23.31
N LYS A 83 5.47 10.52 22.52
CA LYS A 83 6.38 11.57 23.01
C LYS A 83 5.69 12.94 23.18
N ARG A 84 4.40 13.06 22.90
CA ARG A 84 3.61 14.30 23.03
C ARG A 84 2.70 14.28 24.25
#